data_AF-A0A7S4SU42-F1
#
_entry.id   AF-A0A7S4SU42-F1
#
_cell.length_a   1.000
_cell.length_b   1.000
_cell.length_c   1.000
_cell.angle_alpha   90.00
_cell.angle_beta   90.00
_cell.angle_gamma   90.00
#
_symmetry.space_group_name_H-M   'P 1'
#
loop_
_entity.id
_entity.type
_entity.pdbx_description
1 polymer ?
#
loop_
_entity_poly.entity_id
_entity_poly.type
_entity_poly.pdbx_seq_one_letter_code
_entity_poly.pdbx_strand_id
1 'polypeptide(L)'
;RDSSVASAHVIGSPFLLQVEPGNTSPEMSHIHITGQGPIKAEVDVETWLLMYAKDEQGNMRSKGGDVIAASLISTHGKRDKHMIECNIVDEANGSYTIKFTPKGHSGLYSLHITIQNKNEEQV
;
A
#
# COMPACT_ATOMS: atom_id res chain seq x y z
N ARG A 1 -18.24 38.52 -42.44
CA ARG A 1 -17.56 39.33 -41.41
C ARG A 1 -17.18 38.35 -40.33
N ASP A 2 -15.91 37.98 -40.26
CA ASP A 2 -15.39 37.03 -39.29
C ASP A 2 -15.02 37.83 -38.03
N SER A 3 -15.75 37.64 -36.94
CA SER A 3 -15.50 38.33 -35.68
C SER A 3 -14.57 37.46 -34.85
N SER A 4 -13.26 37.73 -34.94
CA SER A 4 -12.28 37.15 -34.03
C SER A 4 -12.46 37.75 -32.64
N VAL A 5 -12.84 36.92 -31.66
CA VAL A 5 -12.84 37.30 -30.25
C VAL A 5 -11.41 37.17 -29.74
N ALA A 6 -10.82 38.27 -29.26
CA ALA A 6 -9.52 38.24 -28.61
C ALA A 6 -9.69 37.72 -27.16
N SER A 7 -8.97 36.65 -26.81
CA SER A 7 -8.85 36.18 -25.43
C SER A 7 -7.52 36.65 -24.83
N ALA A 8 -7.53 36.97 -23.53
CA ALA A 8 -6.35 37.36 -22.77
C ALA A 8 -6.33 36.67 -21.41
N HIS A 9 -5.12 36.32 -20.95
CA HIS A 9 -4.90 35.77 -19.63
C HIS A 9 -5.03 36.85 -18.54
N VAL A 10 -5.56 36.47 -17.38
CA VAL A 10 -5.51 37.33 -16.18
C VAL A 10 -4.07 37.48 -15.70
N ILE A 11 -3.79 38.54 -14.94
CA ILE A 11 -2.47 38.75 -14.33
C ILE A 11 -2.11 37.54 -13.46
N GLY A 12 -0.89 37.01 -13.65
CA GLY A 12 -0.39 35.83 -12.94
C GLY A 12 -0.73 34.49 -13.60
N SER A 13 -1.54 34.48 -14.66
CA SER A 13 -1.82 33.27 -15.43
C SER A 13 -0.73 33.01 -16.49
N PRO A 14 -0.35 31.74 -16.73
CA PRO A 14 -0.85 30.54 -16.05
C PRO A 14 -0.28 30.34 -14.65
N PHE A 15 -1.10 29.80 -13.75
CA PHE A 15 -0.68 29.41 -12.41
C PHE A 15 -0.19 27.97 -12.42
N LEU A 16 0.87 27.68 -11.66
CA LEU A 16 1.30 26.31 -11.39
C LEU A 16 0.44 25.71 -10.27
N LEU A 17 -0.20 24.59 -10.54
CA LEU A 17 -0.94 23.80 -9.57
C LEU A 17 -0.19 22.50 -9.30
N GLN A 18 0.07 22.20 -8.03
CA GLN A 18 0.50 20.89 -7.58
C GLN A 18 -0.71 20.13 -7.04
N VAL A 19 -0.97 18.94 -7.58
CA VAL A 19 -2.05 18.06 -7.18
C VAL A 19 -1.44 16.86 -6.47
N GLU A 20 -1.86 16.60 -5.25
CA GLU A 20 -1.41 15.44 -4.47
C GLU A 20 -2.32 14.22 -4.71
N PRO A 21 -1.81 13.00 -4.50
CA PRO A 21 -2.60 11.78 -4.53
C PRO A 21 -3.78 11.82 -3.53
N GLY A 22 -4.89 11.19 -3.90
CA GLY A 22 -6.05 11.03 -3.04
C GLY A 22 -5.82 10.06 -1.87
N ASN A 23 -6.89 9.75 -1.14
CA ASN A 23 -6.86 8.74 -0.07
C ASN A 23 -6.46 7.37 -0.62
N THR A 24 -5.79 6.58 0.23
CA THR A 24 -5.35 5.24 -0.13
C THR A 24 -6.54 4.35 -0.52
N SER A 25 -6.41 3.62 -1.62
CA SER A 25 -7.32 2.58 -2.05
C SER A 25 -6.65 1.22 -1.83
N PRO A 26 -7.18 0.36 -0.95
CA PRO A 26 -6.64 -0.98 -0.74
C PRO A 26 -6.61 -1.81 -2.03
N GLU A 27 -7.60 -1.62 -2.91
CA GLU A 27 -7.73 -2.37 -4.17
C GLU A 27 -6.67 -2.01 -5.21
N MET A 28 -6.19 -0.76 -5.18
CA MET A 28 -5.12 -0.29 -6.07
C MET A 28 -3.72 -0.50 -5.50
N SER A 29 -3.63 -0.72 -4.19
CA SER A 29 -2.37 -0.93 -3.46
C SER A 29 -1.83 -2.34 -3.70
N HIS A 30 -0.50 -2.51 -3.62
CA HIS A 30 0.12 -3.80 -3.94
C HIS A 30 1.42 -4.06 -3.18
N ILE A 31 1.77 -5.34 -3.05
CA ILE A 31 3.09 -5.78 -2.59
C ILE A 31 4.04 -5.87 -3.78
N HIS A 32 5.24 -5.35 -3.60
CA HIS A 32 6.34 -5.52 -4.52
C HIS A 32 6.94 -6.93 -4.36
N ILE A 33 6.71 -7.79 -5.34
CA ILE A 33 7.27 -9.15 -5.39
C ILE A 33 8.25 -9.21 -6.55
N THR A 34 9.50 -9.58 -6.27
CA THR A 34 10.50 -9.82 -7.31
C THR A 34 10.46 -11.28 -7.75
N GLY A 35 10.11 -11.53 -9.01
CA GLY A 35 10.11 -12.88 -9.61
C GLY A 35 8.73 -13.47 -9.84
N GLN A 36 8.70 -14.68 -10.40
CA GLN A 36 7.47 -15.42 -10.66
C GLN A 36 7.24 -16.48 -9.57
N GLY A 37 6.00 -16.62 -9.12
CA GLY A 37 5.58 -17.62 -8.14
C GLY A 37 5.33 -17.06 -6.74
N PRO A 38 5.15 -17.94 -5.75
CA PRO A 38 4.85 -17.54 -4.37
C PRO A 38 6.05 -16.86 -3.71
N ILE A 39 5.76 -16.01 -2.72
CA ILE A 39 6.77 -15.44 -1.82
C ILE A 39 7.50 -16.58 -1.11
N LYS A 40 8.83 -16.54 -1.15
CA LYS A 40 9.67 -17.52 -0.45
C LYS A 40 10.08 -16.96 0.91
N ALA A 41 9.91 -17.78 1.95
CA ALA A 41 10.36 -17.50 3.29
C ALA A 41 10.82 -18.82 3.94
N GLU A 42 11.72 -18.74 4.92
CA GLU A 42 12.23 -19.89 5.67
C GLU A 42 11.68 -19.87 7.10
N VAL A 43 11.43 -21.04 7.67
CA VAL A 43 10.96 -21.17 9.05
C VAL A 43 12.02 -20.60 10.00
N ASP A 44 11.57 -19.83 10.98
CA ASP A 44 12.40 -19.16 11.98
C ASP A 44 13.37 -18.09 11.44
N VAL A 45 13.28 -17.74 10.16
CA VAL A 45 14.06 -16.64 9.54
C VAL A 45 13.15 -15.44 9.28
N GLU A 46 13.57 -14.26 9.74
CA GLU A 46 12.85 -13.01 9.44
C GLU A 46 12.90 -12.73 7.94
N THR A 47 11.72 -12.51 7.35
CA THR A 47 11.53 -12.13 5.97
C THR A 47 10.73 -10.83 5.92
N TRP A 48 10.95 -10.04 4.89
CA TRP A 48 10.24 -8.77 4.70
C TRP A 48 9.75 -8.60 3.27
N LEU A 49 8.68 -7.80 3.13
CA LEU A 49 8.07 -7.42 1.87
C LEU A 49 7.81 -5.92 1.88
N LEU A 50 7.89 -5.29 0.71
CA LEU A 50 7.58 -3.88 0.54
C LEU A 50 6.19 -3.72 -0.08
N MET A 51 5.32 -2.94 0.56
CA MET A 51 4.01 -2.54 0.04
C MET A 51 4.04 -1.11 -0.46
N TYR A 52 3.34 -0.83 -1.55
CA TYR A 52 3.10 0.53 -2.04
C TYR A 52 1.61 0.87 -1.97
N ALA A 53 1.28 1.91 -1.21
CA ALA A 53 -0.06 2.47 -1.14
C ALA A 53 -0.35 3.35 -2.36
N LYS A 54 -1.54 3.19 -2.93
CA LYS A 54 -2.02 3.98 -4.08
C LYS A 54 -3.41 4.50 -3.83
N ASP A 55 -3.78 5.62 -4.45
CA ASP A 55 -5.16 6.10 -4.48
C ASP A 55 -6.03 5.34 -5.50
N GLU A 56 -7.32 5.68 -5.57
CA GLU A 56 -8.27 5.09 -6.52
C GLU A 56 -7.90 5.32 -8.00
N GLN A 57 -7.09 6.34 -8.29
CA GLN A 57 -6.60 6.64 -9.63
C GLN A 57 -5.28 5.92 -9.94
N GLY A 58 -4.73 5.19 -8.97
CA GLY A 58 -3.47 4.46 -9.08
C GLY A 58 -2.23 5.32 -8.87
N ASN A 59 -2.37 6.56 -8.40
CA ASN A 59 -1.24 7.41 -8.03
C ASN A 59 -0.60 6.86 -6.75
N MET A 60 0.73 6.82 -6.71
CA MET A 60 1.44 6.44 -5.49
C MET A 60 1.24 7.51 -4.42
N ARG A 61 0.90 7.09 -3.20
CA ARG A 61 0.87 8.00 -2.06
C ARG A 61 2.28 8.59 -1.85
N SER A 62 2.33 9.88 -1.53
CA SER A 62 3.59 10.62 -1.27
C SER A 62 3.92 10.70 0.23
N LYS A 63 3.04 10.16 1.09
CA LYS A 63 3.10 10.25 2.55
C LYS A 63 2.63 8.93 3.17
N GLY A 64 3.16 8.62 4.34
CA GLY A 64 2.68 7.53 5.19
C GLY A 64 1.40 7.89 5.96
N GLY A 65 1.14 7.13 7.03
CA GLY A 65 0.05 7.35 7.96
C GLY A 65 -1.17 6.45 7.77
N ASP A 66 -1.15 5.54 6.79
CA ASP A 66 -2.21 4.54 6.63
C ASP A 66 -2.15 3.54 7.80
N VAL A 67 -3.32 3.15 8.30
CA VAL A 67 -3.39 2.13 9.35
C VAL A 67 -3.39 0.76 8.69
N ILE A 68 -2.28 0.06 8.74
CA ILE A 68 -2.09 -1.24 8.08
C ILE A 68 -1.98 -2.35 9.12
N ALA A 69 -2.68 -3.45 8.87
CA ALA A 69 -2.53 -4.69 9.62
C ALA A 69 -2.17 -5.83 8.68
N ALA A 70 -1.29 -6.73 9.11
CA ALA A 70 -0.96 -7.93 8.36
C ALA A 70 -0.79 -9.14 9.27
N SER A 71 -1.24 -10.30 8.80
CA SER A 71 -1.07 -11.58 9.49
C SER A 71 -0.78 -12.71 8.52
N LEU A 72 0.09 -13.61 8.95
CA LEU A 72 0.42 -14.85 8.25
C LEU A 72 -0.35 -16.01 8.89
N ILE A 73 -1.14 -16.72 8.10
CA ILE A 73 -2.00 -17.81 8.57
C ILE A 73 -1.56 -19.11 7.91
N SER A 74 -1.17 -20.10 8.72
CA SER A 74 -0.83 -21.43 8.19
C SER A 74 -2.04 -22.07 7.51
N THR A 75 -1.85 -22.66 6.34
CA THR A 75 -2.91 -23.43 5.66
C THR A 75 -2.94 -24.89 6.12
N HIS A 76 -2.03 -25.31 7.00
CA HIS A 76 -1.93 -26.69 7.47
C HIS A 76 -2.86 -26.97 8.66
N GLY A 77 -3.87 -27.84 8.43
CA GLY A 77 -4.64 -28.53 9.47
C GLY A 77 -5.63 -27.65 10.27
N LYS A 78 -6.85 -28.15 10.51
CA LYS A 78 -7.87 -27.45 11.33
C LYS A 78 -7.51 -27.32 12.82
N ARG A 79 -6.44 -27.97 13.29
CA ARG A 79 -6.14 -28.10 14.72
C ARG A 79 -5.24 -26.99 15.25
N ASP A 80 -4.44 -26.35 14.40
CA ASP A 80 -3.51 -25.29 14.80
C ASP A 80 -3.48 -24.19 13.72
N LYS A 81 -4.54 -23.37 13.65
CA LYS A 81 -4.48 -22.10 12.92
C LYS A 81 -3.53 -21.16 13.68
N HIS A 82 -2.23 -21.35 13.49
CA HIS A 82 -1.24 -20.44 14.01
C HIS A 82 -1.26 -19.17 13.18
N MET A 83 -1.73 -18.09 13.79
CA MET A 83 -1.69 -16.75 13.22
C MET A 83 -0.44 -16.05 13.74
N ILE A 84 0.38 -15.58 12.82
CA ILE A 84 1.59 -14.83 13.14
C ILE A 84 1.30 -13.39 12.74
N GLU A 85 1.26 -12.50 13.72
CA GLU A 85 1.14 -11.06 13.49
C GLU A 85 2.43 -10.56 12.81
N CYS A 86 2.27 -9.73 11.79
CA CYS A 86 3.40 -9.11 11.10
C CYS A 86 3.72 -7.75 11.72
N ASN A 87 4.99 -7.40 11.76
CA ASN A 87 5.43 -6.06 12.14
C ASN A 87 5.42 -5.15 10.90
N ILE A 88 4.78 -3.99 11.01
CA ILE A 88 4.68 -3.02 9.92
C ILE A 88 5.52 -1.80 10.26
N VAL A 89 6.39 -1.40 9.33
CA VAL A 89 7.14 -0.15 9.39
C VAL A 89 6.62 0.78 8.29
N ASP A 90 6.14 1.96 8.69
CA ASP A 90 5.79 3.05 7.76
C ASP A 90 7.05 3.85 7.41
N GLU A 91 7.40 3.88 6.12
CA GLU A 91 8.57 4.60 5.61
C GLU A 91 8.27 6.10 5.35
N ALA A 92 7.09 6.56 5.74
CA ALA A 92 6.59 7.94 5.65
C ALA A 92 6.50 8.51 4.23
N ASN A 93 6.58 7.66 3.21
CA ASN A 93 6.60 8.04 1.79
C ASN A 93 5.57 7.27 0.94
N GLY A 94 4.53 6.70 1.58
CA GLY A 94 3.52 5.87 0.91
C GLY A 94 3.96 4.41 0.68
N SER A 95 5.13 4.03 1.19
CA SER A 95 5.58 2.63 1.23
C SER A 95 5.68 2.10 2.65
N TYR A 96 5.47 0.79 2.79
CA TYR A 96 5.41 0.11 4.08
C TYR A 96 6.19 -1.21 4.04
N THR A 97 7.10 -1.39 4.99
CA THR A 97 7.87 -2.62 5.14
C THR A 97 7.12 -3.58 6.07
N ILE A 98 6.63 -4.69 5.52
CA ILE A 98 5.94 -5.76 6.25
C ILE A 98 6.96 -6.84 6.60
N LYS A 99 7.23 -7.05 7.90
CA LYS A 99 8.18 -8.03 8.42
C LYS A 99 7.45 -9.16 9.13
N PHE A 100 7.88 -10.39 8.89
CA PHE A 100 7.32 -11.58 9.55
C PHE A 100 8.35 -12.68 9.65
N THR A 101 8.17 -13.57 10.62
CA THR A 101 8.99 -14.77 10.79
C THR A 101 8.07 -15.98 10.84
N PRO A 102 7.98 -16.81 9.78
CA PRO A 102 7.17 -18.03 9.82
C PRO A 102 7.64 -18.95 10.95
N LYS A 103 6.72 -19.45 11.78
CA LYS A 103 7.01 -20.30 12.94
C LYS A 103 6.39 -21.69 12.78
N GLY A 104 7.04 -22.70 13.34
CA GLY A 104 6.53 -24.06 13.48
C GLY A 104 7.00 -25.00 12.37
N HIS A 105 6.35 -24.99 11.21
CA HIS A 105 6.59 -25.98 10.15
C HIS A 105 6.71 -25.34 8.77
N SER A 106 7.48 -25.98 7.88
CA SER A 106 7.50 -25.63 6.47
C SER A 106 6.13 -25.92 5.85
N GLY A 107 5.62 -25.01 5.02
CA GLY A 107 4.33 -25.21 4.37
C GLY A 107 3.84 -23.96 3.66
N LEU A 108 2.62 -24.03 3.15
CA LEU A 108 1.94 -22.88 2.60
C LEU A 108 1.31 -22.05 3.73
N TYR A 109 1.41 -20.74 3.56
CA TYR A 109 0.81 -19.76 4.44
C TYR A 109 0.08 -18.73 3.58
N SER A 110 -1.04 -18.24 4.06
CA SER A 110 -1.75 -17.11 3.48
C SER A 110 -1.33 -15.83 4.21
N LEU A 111 -0.80 -14.86 3.47
CA LEU A 111 -0.55 -13.51 3.98
C LEU A 111 -1.79 -12.66 3.76
N HIS A 112 -2.41 -12.21 4.84
CA HIS A 112 -3.55 -11.30 4.82
C HIS A 112 -3.07 -9.91 5.18
N ILE A 113 -3.40 -8.92 4.34
CA ILE A 113 -3.06 -7.51 4.57
C ILE A 113 -4.35 -6.70 4.43
N THR A 114 -4.56 -5.78 5.36
CA THR A 114 -5.67 -4.83 5.33
C THR A 114 -5.16 -3.42 5.55
N ILE A 115 -5.77 -2.46 4.86
CA ILE A 115 -5.51 -1.03 5.02
C ILE A 115 -6.81 -0.39 5.50
N GLN A 116 -6.75 0.32 6.61
CA GLN A 116 -7.83 1.16 7.11
C GLN A 116 -7.53 2.61 6.77
N ASN A 117 -8.39 3.21 5.96
CA ASN A 117 -8.35 4.64 5.75
C ASN A 117 -8.85 5.33 7.01
N LYS A 118 -8.02 6.19 7.60
CA LYS A 118 -8.60 7.30 8.34
C LYS A 118 -9.26 8.18 7.30
N ASN A 119 -10.59 8.26 7.32
CA ASN A 119 -11.27 9.33 6.63
C ASN A 119 -10.68 10.63 7.19
N GLU A 120 -9.94 11.36 6.37
CA GLU A 120 -9.57 12.72 6.70
C GLU A 120 -10.89 13.48 6.85
N GLU A 121 -11.21 13.90 8.08
CA GLU A 121 -12.32 14.82 8.32
C GLU A 121 -12.08 16.03 7.42
N GLN A 122 -12.99 16.24 6.47
CA GLN A 122 -12.96 17.42 5.64
C GLN A 122 -13.12 18.64 6.55
N VAL A 123 -12.07 19.44 6.66
CA VAL A 123 -12.07 20.77 7.28
C VAL A 123 -12.61 21.79 6.30
#